data_AF-A0A815ESS6-F1
#
_entry.id   AF-A0A815ESS6-F1
#
_cell.length_a   1.000
_cell.length_b   1.000
_cell.length_c   1.000
_cell.angle_alpha   90.00
_cell.angle_beta   90.00
_cell.angle_gamma   90.00
#
_symmetry.space_group_name_H-M   'P 1'
#
loop_
_entity.id
_entity.type
_entity.pdbx_description
1 polymer ?
#
loop_
_entity_poly.entity_id
_entity_poly.type
_entity_poly.pdbx_seq_one_letter_code
_entity_poly.pdbx_strand_id
1 'polypeptide(L)'
;MKKLHLRVRPIRNNGDDSITTHRRDRDLLLIILTEVVIYVVTAILYSFIVLEVGVTNYMGVSKSTQRIEIENFLNSIALTVFSVTYGSRFYTYFAVSNAFRKDCKTLFIKWKNYVVRPSTMNQIPRARQL
;
A
#
# COMPACT_ATOMS: atom_id res chain seq x y z
N MET A 1 -1.22 -45.46 30.05
CA MET A 1 -1.18 -45.29 28.58
C MET A 1 -2.23 -44.29 28.15
N LYS A 2 -1.85 -43.07 27.74
CA LYS A 2 -2.78 -42.01 27.30
C LYS A 2 -3.13 -42.23 25.82
N LYS A 3 -4.42 -42.42 25.51
CA LYS A 3 -4.91 -42.54 24.13
C LYS A 3 -4.95 -41.15 23.48
N LEU A 4 -4.06 -40.91 22.52
CA LEU A 4 -4.08 -39.74 21.64
C LEU A 4 -5.20 -39.93 20.61
N HIS A 5 -6.32 -39.22 20.78
CA HIS A 5 -7.35 -39.15 19.76
C HIS A 5 -6.91 -38.15 18.69
N LEU A 6 -6.26 -38.66 17.65
CA LEU A 6 -5.90 -37.88 16.46
C LEU A 6 -7.20 -37.57 15.71
N ARG A 7 -7.79 -36.40 15.96
CA ARG A 7 -8.97 -35.93 15.24
C ARG A 7 -8.53 -35.46 13.84
N VAL A 8 -8.48 -36.39 12.88
CA VAL A 8 -8.32 -36.08 11.46
C VAL A 8 -9.52 -35.23 11.04
N ARG A 9 -9.29 -33.94 10.75
CA ARG A 9 -10.32 -33.10 10.11
C ARG A 9 -10.43 -33.56 8.66
N PRO A 10 -11.65 -33.82 8.14
CA PRO A 10 -11.81 -34.10 6.72
C PRO A 10 -11.37 -32.88 5.92
N ILE A 11 -10.56 -33.11 4.90
CA ILE A 11 -10.22 -32.13 3.87
C ILE A 11 -11.54 -31.78 3.19
N ARG A 12 -12.09 -30.62 3.55
CA ARG A 12 -13.31 -30.06 2.99
C ARG A 12 -13.01 -29.61 1.57
N ASN A 13 -13.25 -30.51 0.62
CA ASN A 13 -13.14 -30.27 -0.81
C ASN A 13 -14.33 -29.38 -1.23
N ASN A 14 -14.18 -28.06 -1.12
CA ASN A 14 -15.29 -27.12 -1.28
C ASN A 14 -15.14 -26.26 -2.53
N GLY A 15 -16.13 -26.32 -3.42
CA GLY A 15 -16.29 -25.35 -4.51
C GLY A 15 -16.33 -23.88 -4.06
N ASP A 16 -16.52 -23.60 -2.77
CA ASP A 16 -16.40 -22.26 -2.16
C ASP A 16 -14.99 -21.65 -2.26
N ASP A 17 -13.94 -22.48 -2.26
CA ASP A 17 -12.56 -21.98 -2.37
C ASP A 17 -12.30 -21.38 -3.75
N SER A 18 -12.95 -21.89 -4.79
CA SER A 18 -12.85 -21.33 -6.15
C SER A 18 -13.48 -19.93 -6.23
N ILE A 19 -14.63 -19.72 -5.57
CA ILE A 19 -15.37 -18.44 -5.58
C ILE A 19 -14.62 -17.37 -4.80
N THR A 20 -14.06 -17.74 -3.64
CA THR A 20 -13.27 -16.82 -2.80
C THR A 20 -11.92 -16.49 -3.42
N THR A 21 -11.27 -17.45 -4.08
CA THR A 21 -10.03 -17.24 -4.84
C THR A 21 -10.26 -16.32 -6.03
N HIS A 22 -11.31 -16.54 -6.83
CA HIS A 22 -11.64 -15.67 -7.96
C HIS A 22 -11.92 -14.21 -7.55
N ARG A 23 -12.55 -13.98 -6.39
CA ARG A 23 -12.76 -12.62 -5.87
C ARG A 23 -11.44 -11.95 -5.48
N ARG A 24 -10.54 -12.69 -4.84
CA ARG A 24 -9.22 -12.20 -4.47
C ARG A 24 -8.39 -11.83 -5.70
N ASP A 25 -8.44 -12.66 -6.74
CA ASP A 25 -7.72 -12.40 -7.99
C ASP A 25 -8.27 -11.16 -8.70
N ARG A 26 -9.60 -10.98 -8.71
CA ARG A 26 -10.22 -9.75 -9.24
C ARG A 26 -9.82 -8.50 -8.46
N ASP A 27 -9.79 -8.57 -7.13
CA ASP A 27 -9.38 -7.45 -6.29
C ASP A 27 -7.91 -7.09 -6.52
N LEU A 28 -7.02 -8.09 -6.61
CA LEU A 28 -5.60 -7.89 -6.93
C LEU A 28 -5.43 -7.26 -8.32
N LEU A 29 -6.17 -7.75 -9.32
CA LEU A 29 -6.11 -7.22 -10.68
C LEU A 29 -6.61 -5.77 -10.73
N LEU A 30 -7.68 -5.44 -10.01
CA LEU A 30 -8.20 -4.07 -9.92
C LEU A 30 -7.18 -3.12 -9.27
N ILE A 31 -6.48 -3.57 -8.23
CA ILE A 31 -5.44 -2.79 -7.56
C ILE A 31 -4.27 -2.50 -8.53
N ILE A 32 -3.77 -3.54 -9.22
CA ILE A 32 -2.70 -3.37 -10.21
C ILE A 32 -3.15 -2.46 -11.35
N LEU A 33 -4.37 -2.63 -11.85
CA LEU A 33 -4.90 -1.79 -12.92
C LEU A 33 -4.98 -0.32 -12.48
N THR A 34 -5.46 -0.06 -11.27
CA THR A 34 -5.54 1.30 -10.71
C THR A 34 -4.16 1.90 -10.55
N GLU A 35 -3.19 1.13 -10.07
CA GLU A 35 -1.80 1.57 -9.93
C GLU A 35 -1.19 1.94 -11.28
N VAL A 36 -1.39 1.10 -12.31
CA VAL A 36 -0.91 1.36 -13.67
C VAL A 36 -1.53 2.63 -14.22
N VAL A 37 -2.84 2.84 -14.05
CA VAL A 37 -3.53 4.05 -14.52
C VAL A 37 -2.98 5.29 -13.83
N ILE A 38 -2.83 5.28 -12.50
CA ILE A 38 -2.26 6.41 -11.76
C ILE A 38 -0.82 6.68 -12.22
N TYR A 39 0.00 5.64 -12.36
CA TYR A 39 1.38 5.78 -12.83
C TYR A 39 1.45 6.38 -14.23
N VAL A 40 0.66 5.89 -15.17
CA VAL A 40 0.65 6.39 -16.55
C VAL A 40 0.22 7.86 -16.60
N VAL A 41 -0.85 8.24 -15.89
CA VAL A 41 -1.34 9.62 -15.89
C VAL A 41 -0.32 10.57 -15.27
N THR A 42 0.25 10.21 -14.12
CA THR A 42 1.25 11.03 -13.44
C THR A 42 2.57 11.11 -14.22
N ALA A 43 3.01 10.01 -14.83
CA ALA A 43 4.21 9.97 -15.66
C ALA A 43 4.07 10.82 -16.93
N ILE A 44 2.95 10.71 -17.65
CA ILE A 44 2.70 11.52 -18.86
C ILE A 44 2.74 13.02 -18.51
N LEU A 45 2.04 13.41 -17.44
CA LEU A 45 1.99 14.81 -17.00
C LEU A 45 3.38 15.35 -16.62
N TYR A 46 4.16 14.56 -15.89
CA TYR A 46 5.54 14.92 -15.55
C TYR A 46 6.44 15.01 -16.78
N SER A 47 6.38 14.03 -17.68
CA SER A 47 7.17 14.02 -18.91
C SER A 47 6.88 15.21 -19.81
N PHE A 48 5.62 15.65 -19.91
CA PHE A 48 5.26 16.82 -20.71
C PHE A 48 5.91 18.10 -20.19
N ILE A 49 5.90 18.29 -18.86
CA ILE A 49 6.52 19.47 -18.21
C ILE A 49 8.04 19.45 -18.38
N VAL A 50 8.67 18.29 -18.18
CA VAL A 50 10.13 18.14 -18.39
C VAL A 50 10.52 18.40 -19.83
N LEU A 51 9.71 17.95 -20.80
CA LEU A 51 9.95 18.17 -22.21
C LEU A 51 9.84 19.65 -22.57
N GLU A 52 8.82 20.36 -22.09
CA GLU A 52 8.66 21.80 -22.33
C GLU A 52 9.86 22.60 -21.80
N VAL A 53 10.27 22.33 -20.56
CA VAL A 53 11.45 22.95 -19.94
C VAL A 53 12.72 22.61 -20.72
N GLY A 54 12.88 21.34 -21.13
CA GLY A 54 14.05 20.88 -21.88
C GLY A 54 14.17 21.54 -23.27
N VAL A 55 13.08 21.60 -24.03
CA VAL A 55 13.05 22.21 -25.37
C VAL A 55 13.32 23.70 -25.30
N THR A 56 12.68 24.40 -24.37
CA THR A 56 12.82 25.85 -24.24
C THR A 56 14.22 26.26 -23.77
N ASN A 57 14.86 25.45 -22.92
CA ASN A 57 16.25 25.64 -22.53
C ASN A 57 17.21 25.34 -23.70
N TYR A 58 16.97 24.28 -24.48
CA TYR A 58 17.80 23.92 -25.63
C TYR A 58 17.73 24.97 -26.76
N MET A 59 16.55 25.52 -27.02
CA MET A 59 16.36 26.57 -28.03
C MET A 59 16.91 27.94 -27.62
N GLY A 60 17.42 28.08 -26.39
CA GLY A 60 17.99 29.35 -25.90
C GLY A 60 16.97 30.49 -25.85
N VAL A 61 15.68 30.17 -25.68
CA VAL A 61 14.61 31.18 -25.66
C VAL A 61 14.82 32.05 -24.42
N SER A 62 14.94 33.37 -24.62
CA SER A 62 14.94 34.32 -23.51
C SER A 62 13.61 34.22 -22.76
N LYS A 63 13.66 33.68 -21.53
CA LYS A 63 12.51 33.58 -20.63
C LYS A 63 12.48 34.80 -19.71
N SER A 64 11.32 35.38 -19.50
CA SER A 64 11.12 36.35 -18.43
C SER A 64 11.25 35.66 -17.07
N THR A 65 11.64 36.41 -16.03
CA THR A 65 11.70 35.90 -14.65
C THR A 65 10.38 35.25 -14.23
N GLN A 66 9.25 35.88 -14.59
CA GLN A 66 7.92 35.35 -14.29
C GLN A 66 7.64 33.99 -14.95
N ARG A 67 8.11 33.77 -16.19
CA ARG A 67 7.95 32.48 -16.86
C ARG A 67 8.76 31.37 -16.17
N ILE A 68 9.97 31.69 -15.74
CA ILE A 68 10.84 30.75 -15.02
C ILE A 68 10.20 30.35 -13.68
N GLU A 69 9.60 31.29 -12.96
CA GLU A 69 8.89 31.00 -11.71
C GLU A 69 7.69 30.06 -11.92
N ILE A 70 6.90 30.30 -12.97
CA ILE A 70 5.76 29.45 -13.32
C ILE A 70 6.22 28.03 -13.70
N GLU A 71 7.27 27.90 -14.51
CA GLU A 71 7.84 26.60 -14.88
C GLU A 71 8.33 25.83 -13.64
N ASN A 72 9.04 26.48 -12.72
CA ASN A 72 9.51 25.87 -11.49
C ASN A 72 8.36 25.45 -10.57
N PHE A 73 7.30 26.26 -10.48
CA PHE A 73 6.10 25.93 -9.73
C PHE A 73 5.39 24.70 -10.31
N LEU A 74 5.18 24.67 -11.63
CA LEU A 74 4.57 23.53 -12.33
C LEU A 74 5.41 22.26 -12.18
N ASN A 75 6.74 22.37 -12.28
CA ASN A 75 7.63 21.24 -12.07
C ASN A 75 7.55 20.70 -10.63
N SER A 76 7.46 21.60 -9.65
CA SER A 76 7.28 21.22 -8.24
C SER A 76 5.95 20.51 -8.00
N ILE A 77 4.86 20.98 -8.62
CA ILE A 77 3.56 20.29 -8.57
C ILE A 77 3.66 18.92 -9.22
N ALA A 78 4.24 18.84 -10.41
CA ALA A 78 4.35 17.59 -11.16
C ALA A 78 5.17 16.54 -10.40
N LEU A 79 6.28 16.95 -9.80
CA LEU A 79 7.11 16.09 -8.95
C LEU A 79 6.35 15.63 -7.70
N THR A 80 5.58 16.52 -7.08
CA THR A 80 4.76 16.18 -5.91
C THR A 80 3.70 15.14 -6.29
N VAL A 81 2.97 15.37 -7.39
CA VAL A 81 1.95 14.46 -7.90
C VAL A 81 2.57 13.11 -8.29
N PHE A 82 3.73 13.11 -8.94
CA PHE A 82 4.45 11.88 -9.27
C PHE A 82 4.97 11.14 -8.03
N SER A 83 5.30 11.87 -6.96
CA SER A 83 5.74 11.26 -5.70
C SER A 83 4.59 10.57 -4.95
N VAL A 84 3.35 11.07 -5.10
CA VAL A 84 2.15 10.41 -4.55
C VAL A 84 1.97 9.00 -5.11
N THR A 85 2.47 8.74 -6.32
CA THR A 85 2.42 7.43 -6.96
C THR A 85 3.09 6.34 -6.12
N TYR A 86 4.14 6.67 -5.36
CA TYR A 86 4.78 5.71 -4.43
C TYR A 86 3.88 5.32 -3.25
N GLY A 87 3.08 6.27 -2.75
CA GLY A 87 2.10 6.02 -1.68
C GLY A 87 0.78 5.44 -2.19
N SER A 88 0.49 5.56 -3.48
CA SER A 88 -0.78 5.18 -4.11
C SER A 88 -1.16 3.73 -3.84
N ARG A 89 -0.18 2.82 -3.79
CA ARG A 89 -0.39 1.40 -3.45
C ARG A 89 -1.13 1.27 -2.13
N PHE A 90 -0.62 1.87 -1.06
CA PHE A 90 -1.22 1.77 0.26
C PHE A 90 -2.67 2.27 0.28
N TYR A 91 -2.92 3.43 -0.34
CA TYR A 91 -4.27 4.01 -0.41
C TYR A 91 -5.22 3.17 -1.27
N THR A 92 -4.72 2.59 -2.36
CA THR A 92 -5.50 1.71 -3.24
C THR A 92 -5.87 0.41 -2.51
N TYR A 93 -4.91 -0.21 -1.80
CA TYR A 93 -5.18 -1.38 -0.96
C TYR A 93 -6.20 -1.07 0.14
N PHE A 94 -6.09 0.10 0.77
CA PHE A 94 -7.04 0.55 1.79
C PHE A 94 -8.44 0.79 1.24
N ALA A 95 -8.56 1.39 0.04
CA ALA A 95 -9.84 1.68 -0.58
C ALA A 95 -10.54 0.42 -1.11
N VAL A 96 -9.81 -0.47 -1.80
CA VAL A 96 -10.39 -1.62 -2.50
C VAL A 96 -10.65 -2.79 -1.55
N SER A 97 -9.70 -3.13 -0.67
CA SER A 97 -9.78 -4.37 0.12
C SER A 97 -10.45 -4.16 1.48
N ASN A 98 -11.64 -4.73 1.65
CA ASN A 98 -12.30 -4.82 2.95
C ASN A 98 -11.53 -5.71 3.95
N ALA A 99 -10.81 -6.72 3.45
CA ALA A 99 -9.97 -7.57 4.29
C ALA A 99 -8.79 -6.77 4.85
N PHE A 100 -8.10 -6.00 4.00
CA PHE A 100 -7.00 -5.14 4.42
C PHE A 100 -7.43 -4.12 5.48
N ARG A 101 -8.60 -3.49 5.31
CA ARG A 101 -9.16 -2.56 6.31
C ARG A 101 -9.41 -3.24 7.67
N LYS A 102 -9.86 -4.50 7.68
CA LYS A 102 -10.04 -5.27 8.92
C LYS A 102 -8.69 -5.57 9.57
N ASP A 103 -7.70 -6.00 8.80
CA ASP A 103 -6.37 -6.30 9.30
C ASP A 103 -5.67 -5.06 9.88
N CYS A 104 -5.77 -3.90 9.22
CA CYS A 104 -5.28 -2.63 9.74
C CYS A 104 -5.97 -2.23 11.06
N LYS A 105 -7.30 -2.39 11.17
CA LYS A 105 -8.02 -2.14 12.42
C LYS A 105 -7.55 -3.08 13.53
N THR A 106 -7.36 -4.36 13.24
CA THR A 106 -6.86 -5.33 14.21
C THR A 106 -5.44 -5.00 14.68
N LEU A 107 -4.54 -4.61 13.76
CA LEU A 107 -3.20 -4.13 14.09
C LEU A 107 -3.26 -2.89 15.00
N PHE A 108 -4.11 -1.92 14.66
CA PHE A 108 -4.26 -0.70 15.45
C PHE A 108 -4.78 -0.98 16.86
N ILE A 109 -5.77 -1.85 17.00
CA ILE A 109 -6.30 -2.28 18.31
C ILE A 109 -5.22 -3.01 19.11
N LYS A 110 -4.46 -3.92 18.49
CA LYS A 110 -3.35 -4.62 19.16
C LYS A 110 -2.27 -3.65 19.62
N TRP A 111 -1.88 -2.71 18.78
CA TRP A 111 -0.90 -1.68 19.13
C TRP A 111 -1.38 -0.79 20.29
N LYS A 112 -2.63 -0.29 20.22
CA LYS A 112 -3.24 0.46 21.31
C LYS A 112 -3.24 -0.32 22.63
N ASN A 113 -3.60 -1.61 22.57
CA ASN A 113 -3.64 -2.46 23.75
C ASN A 113 -2.23 -2.76 24.30
N TYR A 114 -1.22 -2.86 23.44
CA TYR A 114 0.18 -3.03 23.84
C TYR A 114 0.73 -1.78 24.54
N VAL A 115 0.41 -0.59 24.02
CA VAL A 115 0.82 0.69 24.61
C VAL A 115 0.11 0.97 25.95
N VAL A 116 -1.18 0.64 26.05
CA VAL A 116 -1.99 0.89 27.25
C VAL A 116 -1.81 -0.20 28.32
N ARG A 117 -1.44 -1.42 27.93
CA ARG A 117 -1.08 -2.52 28.84
C ARG A 117 0.25 -3.12 28.40
N PRO A 118 1.40 -2.52 28.79
CA PRO A 118 2.67 -3.22 28.66
C PRO A 118 2.54 -4.50 29.48
N SER A 119 2.54 -5.63 28.77
CA SER A 119 2.30 -6.95 29.35
C SER A 119 3.20 -7.15 30.56
N THR A 120 2.59 -7.45 31.70
CA THR A 120 3.20 -8.11 32.87
C THR A 120 3.64 -9.55 32.53
N MET A 121 4.31 -9.72 31.39
CA MET A 121 4.97 -10.96 30.95
C MET A 121 6.41 -10.96 31.45
N ASN A 122 6.56 -10.97 32.78
CA ASN A 122 7.84 -11.26 33.44
C ASN A 122 7.63 -12.01 34.76
N GLN A 123 6.67 -12.92 34.80
CA GLN A 123 6.62 -13.95 35.84
C GLN A 123 6.35 -15.31 35.21
N ILE A 124 7.41 -15.90 34.64
CA ILE A 124 7.56 -17.35 34.63
C ILE A 124 8.05 -17.70 36.04
N PRO A 125 7.25 -18.33 36.91
CA PRO A 125 7.77 -18.82 38.17
C PRO A 125 8.81 -19.91 37.88
N ARG A 126 10.09 -19.62 38.18
CA ARG A 126 11.11 -20.66 38.42
C ARG A 126 10.69 -21.41 39.68
N ALA A 127 9.77 -22.35 39.56
CA ALA A 127 9.37 -23.22 40.65
C ALA A 127 9.00 -24.60 40.10
N ARG A 128 10.04 -25.36 39.69
CA ARG A 128 10.14 -26.82 39.84
C ARG A 128 11.41 -27.35 39.19
N GLN A 129 12.56 -27.02 39.78
CA GLN A 129 13.75 -27.87 39.73
C GLN A 129 14.50 -27.67 41.04
N LEU A 130 14.15 -28.48 42.03
CA LEU A 130 14.98 -29.14 43.04
C LEU A 130 14.04 -29.78 44.07
#